data_AF-A0A316KIE5-F1
#
_entry.id   AF-A0A316KIE5-F1
#
_cell.length_a   1.000
_cell.length_b   1.000
_cell.length_c   1.000
_cell.angle_alpha   90.00
_cell.angle_beta   90.00
_cell.angle_gamma   90.00
#
_symmetry.space_group_name_H-M   'P 1'
#
loop_
_entity.id
_entity.type
_entity.pdbx_description
1 polymer ?
#
loop_
_entity_poly.entity_id
_entity_poly.type
_entity_poly.pdbx_seq_one_letter_code
_entity_poly.pdbx_strand_id
1 'polypeptide(L)'
;RLDILLDRYGTTGLAIGRHEGRDPVALPDAADLTEAEIDWIVRNERVVHLSDIFLRRTCLAISGQVTVPLARAVANVARRARGWTDERERAELVEFSKLLLENHGVRLELG
;
A
#
# COMPACT_ATOMS: atom_id res chain seq x y z
N ARG A 1 -4.68 18.17 0.22
CA ARG A 1 -4.52 16.77 -0.25
C ARG A 1 -4.17 16.70 -1.74
N LEU A 2 -4.92 17.36 -2.63
CA LEU A 2 -4.57 17.38 -4.06
C LEU A 2 -3.13 17.85 -4.33
N ASP A 3 -2.66 18.89 -3.63
CA ASP A 3 -1.28 19.36 -3.77
C ASP A 3 -0.24 18.28 -3.40
N ILE A 4 -0.49 17.48 -2.36
CA ILE A 4 0.37 16.35 -1.96
C ILE A 4 0.42 15.29 -3.06
N LEU A 5 -0.74 14.97 -3.65
CA LEU A 5 -0.82 14.00 -4.75
C LEU A 5 -0.13 14.51 -6.02
N LEU A 6 -0.26 15.81 -6.32
CA LEU A 6 0.42 16.43 -7.45
C LEU A 6 1.93 16.48 -7.26
N ASP A 7 2.40 16.78 -6.05
CA ASP A 7 3.82 16.75 -5.70
C ASP A 7 4.40 15.33 -5.82
N ARG A 8 3.64 14.32 -5.37
CA ARG A 8 4.07 12.92 -5.37
C ARG A 8 3.98 12.23 -6.73
N TYR A 9 2.91 12.46 -7.49
CA TYR A 9 2.57 11.70 -8.70
C TYR A 9 2.47 12.56 -9.96
N GLY A 10 2.75 13.87 -9.88
CA GLY A 10 2.54 14.80 -10.98
C GLY A 10 1.07 14.82 -11.41
N THR A 11 0.82 14.90 -12.72
CA THR A 11 -0.54 14.98 -13.27
C THR A 11 -1.41 13.75 -12.96
N THR A 12 -0.80 12.59 -12.67
CA THR A 12 -1.49 11.39 -12.19
C THR A 12 -2.20 11.63 -10.85
N GLY A 13 -1.70 12.56 -10.03
CA GLY A 13 -2.33 12.97 -8.77
C GLY A 13 -3.77 13.48 -8.95
N LEU A 14 -4.13 14.03 -10.12
CA LEU A 14 -5.51 14.40 -10.44
C LEU A 14 -6.43 13.18 -10.57
N ALA A 15 -5.94 12.10 -11.17
CA ALA A 15 -6.71 10.87 -11.34
C ALA A 15 -6.92 10.17 -9.99
N ILE A 16 -5.87 10.13 -9.17
CA ILE A 16 -5.94 9.60 -7.80
C ILE A 16 -6.92 10.43 -6.96
N GLY A 17 -6.79 11.77 -6.97
CA GLY A 17 -7.69 12.63 -6.20
C GLY A 17 -9.16 12.52 -6.62
N ARG A 18 -9.44 12.26 -7.91
CA ARG A 18 -10.81 11.95 -8.38
C ARG A 18 -11.30 10.61 -7.88
N HIS A 19 -10.43 9.61 -7.82
CA HIS A 19 -10.74 8.27 -7.32
C HIS A 19 -11.01 8.25 -5.82
N GLU A 20 -10.27 9.05 -5.06
CA GLU A 20 -10.42 9.20 -3.61
C GLU A 20 -11.76 9.80 -3.17
N GLY A 21 -12.32 10.71 -3.97
CA GLY A 21 -13.54 11.42 -3.60
C GLY A 21 -13.32 12.44 -2.47
N ARG A 22 -14.34 12.65 -1.65
CA ARG A 22 -14.41 13.81 -0.74
C ARG A 22 -13.83 13.56 0.66
N ASP A 23 -13.84 12.31 1.13
CA ASP A 23 -13.41 11.93 2.48
C ASP A 23 -12.69 10.57 2.45
N PRO A 24 -11.43 10.54 1.98
CA PRO A 24 -10.70 9.29 1.85
C PRO A 24 -10.20 8.79 3.20
N VAL A 25 -10.34 7.49 3.43
CA VAL A 25 -9.90 6.82 4.65
C VAL A 25 -8.38 6.72 4.66
N ALA A 26 -7.74 7.34 5.65
CA ALA A 26 -6.30 7.27 5.86
C ALA A 26 -5.86 5.85 6.26
N LEU A 27 -4.66 5.46 5.84
CA LEU A 27 -4.06 4.20 6.29
C LEU A 27 -3.64 4.31 7.77
N PRO A 28 -3.73 3.21 8.54
CA PRO A 28 -3.19 3.18 9.89
C PRO A 28 -1.68 3.40 9.85
N ASP A 29 -1.16 4.20 10.79
CA ASP A 29 0.26 4.55 10.92
C ASP A 29 0.90 5.28 9.70
N ALA A 30 0.11 5.63 8.69
CA ALA A 30 0.53 6.35 7.48
C ALA A 30 -0.55 7.35 7.03
N ALA A 31 -0.78 8.39 7.83
CA ALA A 31 -1.89 9.33 7.67
C ALA A 31 -1.84 10.18 6.38
N ASP A 32 -0.70 10.23 5.71
CA ASP A 32 -0.53 10.93 4.44
C ASP A 32 -1.00 10.10 3.23
N LEU A 33 -1.14 8.79 3.40
CA LEU A 33 -1.64 7.84 2.42
C LEU A 33 -3.05 7.37 2.77
N THR A 34 -3.83 7.03 1.75
CA THR A 34 -5.22 6.56 1.94
C THR A 34 -5.48 5.21 1.30
N GLU A 35 -6.51 4.51 1.76
CA GLU A 35 -6.93 3.26 1.15
C GLU A 35 -7.27 3.43 -0.33
N ALA A 36 -7.90 4.55 -0.71
CA ALA A 36 -8.28 4.81 -2.09
C ALA A 36 -7.07 5.13 -2.98
N GLU A 37 -6.05 5.79 -2.46
CA GLU A 37 -4.77 5.99 -3.14
C GLU A 37 -4.10 4.64 -3.45
N ILE A 38 -4.05 3.72 -2.47
CA ILE A 38 -3.53 2.36 -2.68
C ILE A 38 -4.39 1.58 -3.68
N ASP A 39 -5.72 1.62 -3.58
CA ASP A 39 -6.62 0.95 -4.53
C ASP A 39 -6.36 1.43 -5.97
N TRP A 40 -6.19 2.75 -6.17
CA TRP A 40 -5.86 3.31 -7.47
C TRP A 40 -4.53 2.77 -7.99
N ILE A 41 -3.48 2.78 -7.16
CA ILE A 41 -2.15 2.26 -7.54
C ILE A 41 -2.25 0.78 -7.93
N VAL A 42 -2.93 -0.03 -7.13
CA VAL A 42 -3.05 -1.47 -7.38
C VAL A 42 -3.73 -1.76 -8.72
N ARG A 43 -4.75 -0.98 -9.07
CA ARG A 43 -5.50 -1.14 -10.33
C ARG A 43 -4.75 -0.63 -11.56
N ASN A 44 -3.95 0.43 -11.42
CA ASN A 44 -3.40 1.16 -12.56
C ASN A 44 -1.89 0.93 -12.78
N GLU A 45 -1.14 0.50 -11.77
CA GLU A 45 0.34 0.47 -11.84
C GLU A 45 0.98 -0.92 -11.92
N ARG A 46 0.19 -1.92 -12.36
CA ARG A 46 0.64 -3.32 -12.54
C ARG A 46 1.20 -3.96 -11.27
N VAL A 47 0.56 -3.73 -10.13
CA VAL A 47 0.90 -4.41 -8.86
C VAL A 47 0.61 -5.90 -8.98
N VAL A 48 1.58 -6.75 -8.67
CA VAL A 48 1.42 -8.22 -8.62
C VAL A 48 1.60 -8.74 -7.19
N HIS A 49 2.48 -8.10 -6.42
CA HIS A 49 2.81 -8.48 -5.04
C HIS A 49 2.69 -7.30 -4.07
N LEU A 50 2.58 -7.57 -2.77
CA LEU A 50 2.59 -6.50 -1.76
C LEU A 50 3.89 -5.70 -1.77
N SER A 51 5.01 -6.35 -2.09
CA SER A 51 6.30 -5.67 -2.24
C SER A 51 6.31 -4.62 -3.34
N ASP A 52 5.51 -4.76 -4.40
CA ASP A 52 5.39 -3.73 -5.44
C ASP A 52 4.81 -2.43 -4.85
N ILE A 53 3.84 -2.55 -3.94
CA ILE A 53 3.22 -1.38 -3.29
C ILE A 53 4.22 -0.73 -2.33
N PHE A 54 4.73 -1.50 -1.37
CA PHE A 54 5.53 -0.97 -0.27
C PHE A 54 6.93 -0.50 -0.70
N LEU A 55 7.56 -1.18 -1.67
CA LEU A 55 8.96 -0.94 -2.02
C LEU A 55 9.14 -0.15 -3.31
N ARG A 56 8.14 -0.11 -4.19
CA ARG A 56 8.29 0.50 -5.54
C ARG A 56 7.31 1.62 -5.83
N ARG A 57 6.07 1.53 -5.35
CA ARG A 57 5.00 2.50 -5.69
C ARG A 57 4.66 3.49 -4.58
N THR A 58 5.15 3.25 -3.37
CA THR A 58 4.97 4.12 -2.22
C THR A 58 6.29 4.30 -1.47
N CYS A 59 6.38 5.34 -0.65
CA CYS A 59 7.54 5.56 0.21
C CYS A 59 7.46 4.83 1.56
N LEU A 60 6.46 3.94 1.75
CA LEU A 60 6.14 3.31 3.04
C LEU A 60 7.28 2.49 3.64
N ALA A 61 8.07 1.80 2.80
CA ALA A 61 9.20 1.04 3.31
C ALA A 61 10.44 1.89 3.56
N ILE A 62 10.64 2.96 2.80
CA ILE A 62 11.78 3.87 2.96
C ILE A 62 11.59 4.76 4.18
N SER A 63 10.36 5.13 4.53
CA SER A 63 10.07 5.90 5.75
C SER A 63 10.29 5.11 7.04
N GLY A 64 10.57 3.80 6.95
CA GLY A 64 10.77 2.93 8.11
C GLY A 64 9.49 2.62 8.89
N GLN A 65 8.31 2.92 8.32
CA GLN A 65 7.02 2.88 9.01
C GLN A 65 6.19 1.62 8.71
N VAL A 66 6.83 0.50 8.37
CA VAL A 66 6.06 -0.73 8.10
C VAL A 66 5.66 -1.38 9.41
N THR A 67 4.42 -1.15 9.83
CA THR A 67 3.78 -1.81 10.97
C THR A 67 2.84 -2.93 10.50
N VAL A 68 2.49 -3.84 11.41
CA VAL A 68 1.53 -4.92 11.11
C VAL A 68 0.13 -4.38 10.74
N PRO A 69 -0.45 -3.39 11.46
CA PRO A 69 -1.72 -2.77 11.06
C PRO A 69 -1.66 -2.18 9.65
N LEU A 70 -0.59 -1.45 9.31
CA LEU A 70 -0.39 -0.90 7.97
C LEU A 70 -0.29 -1.98 6.90
N ALA A 71 0.55 -3.00 7.13
CA ALA A 71 0.72 -4.12 6.21
C ALA A 71 -0.61 -4.82 5.92
N ARG A 72 -1.41 -5.07 6.96
CA ARG A 72 -2.73 -5.69 6.84
C ARG A 72 -3.74 -4.80 6.12
N ALA A 73 -3.75 -3.50 6.38
CA ALA A 73 -4.64 -2.56 5.70
C ALA A 73 -4.35 -2.51 4.20
N VAL A 74 -3.08 -2.37 3.81
CA VAL A 74 -2.66 -2.38 2.40
C VAL A 74 -2.94 -3.73 1.73
N ALA A 75 -2.71 -4.84 2.44
CA ALA A 75 -3.03 -6.17 1.93
C ALA A 75 -4.53 -6.35 1.66
N ASN A 76 -5.39 -5.84 2.55
CA ASN A 76 -6.82 -5.90 2.37
C ASN A 76 -7.28 -5.08 1.16
N VAL A 77 -6.73 -3.88 0.98
CA VAL A 77 -6.99 -3.04 -0.20
C VAL A 77 -6.55 -3.77 -1.47
N ALA A 78 -5.32 -4.31 -1.50
CA ALA A 78 -4.81 -5.04 -2.65
C ALA A 78 -5.66 -6.27 -2.98
N ARG A 79 -6.11 -7.00 -1.96
CA ARG A 79 -7.02 -8.14 -2.10
C ARG A 79 -8.32 -7.74 -2.78
N ARG A 80 -8.99 -6.70 -2.29
CA ARG A 80 -10.25 -6.20 -2.87
C ARG A 80 -10.05 -5.69 -4.30
N ALA A 81 -8.94 -5.00 -4.55
CA ALA A 81 -8.65 -4.42 -5.86
C ALA A 81 -8.33 -5.47 -6.94
N ARG A 82 -7.62 -6.54 -6.56
CA ARG A 82 -7.18 -7.62 -7.47
C ARG A 82 -8.08 -8.85 -7.48
N GLY A 83 -9.03 -8.95 -6.55
CA GLY A 83 -9.84 -10.14 -6.35
C GLY A 83 -9.04 -11.32 -5.80
N TRP A 84 -8.04 -11.08 -4.95
CA TRP A 84 -7.31 -12.17 -4.31
C TRP A 84 -8.19 -12.91 -3.29
N THR A 85 -7.93 -14.21 -3.11
CA THR A 85 -8.53 -14.97 -2.01
C THR A 85 -7.86 -14.62 -0.68
N ASP A 86 -8.47 -15.01 0.43
CA ASP A 86 -7.91 -14.84 1.78
C ASP A 86 -6.60 -15.63 1.94
N GLU A 87 -6.47 -16.77 1.27
CA GLU A 87 -5.24 -17.57 1.23
C GLU A 87 -4.12 -16.80 0.51
N ARG A 88 -4.45 -16.16 -0.61
CA ARG A 88 -3.47 -15.38 -1.37
C ARG A 88 -3.03 -14.14 -0.60
N GLU A 89 -3.95 -13.42 0.03
CA GLU A 89 -3.61 -12.27 0.89
C GLU A 89 -2.65 -12.69 2.02
N ARG A 90 -2.94 -13.81 2.71
CA ARG A 90 -2.07 -14.35 3.76
C ARG A 90 -0.70 -14.75 3.24
N ALA A 91 -0.64 -15.43 2.08
CA ALA A 91 0.62 -15.81 1.46
C ALA A 91 1.48 -14.59 1.12
N GLU A 92 0.88 -13.55 0.54
CA GLU A 92 1.56 -12.30 0.21
C GLU A 92 2.10 -11.58 1.46
N LEU A 93 1.34 -11.55 2.56
CA LEU A 93 1.81 -10.97 3.82
C LEU A 93 3.03 -11.72 4.38
N VAL A 94 3.01 -13.06 4.31
CA VAL A 94 4.13 -13.90 4.76
C VAL A 94 5.35 -13.70 3.86
N GLU A 95 5.18 -13.69 2.54
CA GLU A 95 6.26 -13.43 1.58
C GLU A 95 6.87 -12.04 1.78
N PHE A 96 6.02 -11.02 1.98
CA PHE A 96 6.47 -9.67 2.27
C PHE A 96 7.24 -9.57 3.59
N SER A 97 6.76 -10.21 4.67
CA SER A 97 7.46 -10.24 5.96
C SER A 97 8.84 -10.90 5.85
N LYS A 98 8.94 -12.02 5.11
CA LYS A 98 10.24 -12.67 4.84
C LYS A 98 11.18 -11.74 4.08
N LEU A 99 10.69 -11.09 3.03
CA LEU A 99 11.48 -10.18 2.22
C LEU A 99 11.99 -8.98 3.03
N LEU A 100 11.16 -8.43 3.93
CA LEU A 100 11.59 -7.37 4.85
C LEU A 100 12.67 -7.84 5.82
N LEU A 101 12.54 -9.06 6.35
CA LEU A 101 13.53 -9.61 7.27
C LEU A 101 14.87 -9.84 6.56
N GLU A 102 14.84 -10.47 5.38
CA GLU A 102 16.02 -10.87 4.62
C GLU A 102 16.77 -9.67 4.02
N ASN A 103 16.03 -8.71 3.44
CA ASN A 103 16.65 -7.61 2.68
C ASN A 103 16.76 -6.31 3.47
N HIS A 104 15.99 -6.14 4.54
CA HIS A 104 15.90 -4.88 5.30
C HIS A 104 16.10 -5.07 6.80
N GLY A 105 16.22 -6.30 7.31
CA GLY A 105 16.38 -6.57 8.75
C GLY A 105 15.15 -6.24 9.60
N VAL A 106 13.98 -6.03 8.97
CA VAL A 106 12.73 -5.64 9.65
C VAL A 106 11.87 -6.88 9.86
N ARG A 107 11.43 -7.13 11.11
CA ARG A 107 10.55 -8.25 11.45
C ARG A 107 9.12 -7.79 11.65
N LEU A 108 8.19 -8.33 10.86
CA LEU A 108 6.75 -8.18 11.09
C LEU A 108 6.20 -9.41 11.82
N GLU A 109 5.68 -9.21 13.02
CA GLU A 109 5.02 -10.27 13.79
C GLU A 109 3.54 -10.35 13.39
N LEU A 110 3.26 -11.19 12.39
CA LEU A 110 1.93 -11.28 11.83
C LEU A 110 0.91 -11.98 12.75
N GLY A 111 1.34 -12.64 13.83
CA GLY A 111 0.46 -13.33 14.78
C GLY A 111 -0.11 -14.65 14.26
#